data_AF-A0A7C4LGQ0-F1
#
_entry.id   AF-A0A7C4LGQ0-F1
#
_cell.length_a   1.000
_cell.length_b   1.000
_cell.length_c   1.000
_cell.angle_alpha   90.00
_cell.angle_beta   90.00
_cell.angle_gamma   90.00
#
_symmetry.space_group_name_H-M   'P 1'
#
loop_
_entity.id
_entity.type
_entity.pdbx_description
1 polymer ?
#
loop_
_entity_poly.entity_id
_entity_poly.type
_entity_poly.pdbx_seq_one_letter_code
_entity_poly.pdbx_strand_id
1 'polypeptide(L)'
;MSLKTGSLVDVVEAGRGLGVTVVEASTIYDALKYFGISISLPEDLNVSLSENIMGAFKSIANDYRLEYAELYSNVSRDYSNYRGSLRRAGVDNDVARFLEYSRESALRGEESYNSMNYYAASSDYFGALIYVWAAKLVVDMVVRGRSWSDVLGLVNREVSNASEYFNSLVSRAGSANLGVSSLSVLVELAGRVYESQAYLRGLSSVNVPTVNDIYKAAYTYMRARSVRGWGTIYEVLESPGLSVDVNSLKSGTQVLLSFSQASVAYLQSLLGSSVDVSELINYLSVAESYLSRGGLNNTLVSLNLALRASSLASIETHLSFESNTSLLVNRLVDAARRYVSLAKNSGIEPVVSLVYLERGISLVSADVKNAAYFLDQAILNSLWYLILSKSRVPLNLTEVPTGTTTPPGNVGSSWTTWYYVLAVVAVSAVSGALIGYLSSSRRSGKG
;
A
#
# COMPACT_ATOMS: atom_id res chain seq x y z
N MET A 1 19.99 3.06 -19.36
CA MET A 1 20.16 1.87 -20.22
C MET A 1 20.32 2.36 -21.65
N SER A 2 21.27 1.82 -22.42
CA SER A 2 21.35 2.13 -23.85
C SER A 2 20.18 1.46 -24.56
N LEU A 3 19.30 2.26 -25.15
CA LEU A 3 18.16 1.76 -25.94
C LEU A 3 18.62 0.97 -27.18
N LYS A 4 19.89 1.10 -27.60
CA LYS A 4 20.47 0.36 -28.74
C LYS A 4 21.06 -0.99 -28.35
N THR A 5 21.57 -1.13 -27.14
CA THR A 5 22.39 -2.29 -26.75
C THR A 5 21.86 -3.04 -25.54
N GLY A 6 20.82 -2.52 -24.87
CA GLY A 6 20.27 -3.11 -23.64
C GLY A 6 21.24 -3.07 -22.44
N SER A 7 22.45 -2.52 -22.61
CA SER A 7 23.46 -2.46 -21.56
C SER A 7 23.27 -1.24 -20.66
N LEU A 8 23.65 -1.36 -19.39
CA LEU A 8 23.70 -0.25 -18.45
C LEU A 8 24.80 0.73 -18.88
N VAL A 9 24.44 2.00 -19.03
CA VAL A 9 25.36 3.09 -19.42
C VAL A 9 25.59 3.98 -18.22
N ASP A 10 26.84 4.36 -17.99
CA ASP A 10 27.18 5.45 -17.07
C ASP A 10 26.79 6.77 -17.71
N VAL A 11 25.70 7.38 -17.25
CA VAL A 11 25.23 8.64 -17.84
C VAL A 11 26.15 9.80 -17.50
N VAL A 12 26.86 9.76 -16.36
CA VAL A 12 27.83 10.79 -15.99
C VAL A 12 29.08 10.69 -16.85
N GLU A 13 29.62 9.49 -17.01
CA GLU A 13 30.81 9.29 -17.86
C GLU A 13 30.50 9.61 -19.33
N ALA A 14 29.34 9.16 -19.83
CA ALA A 14 28.88 9.49 -21.18
C ALA A 14 28.66 11.01 -21.34
N GLY A 15 28.07 11.66 -20.34
CA GLY A 15 27.88 13.11 -20.33
C GLY A 15 29.21 13.87 -20.36
N ARG A 16 30.19 13.47 -19.53
CA ARG A 16 31.55 14.04 -19.56
C ARG A 16 32.20 13.90 -20.92
N GLY A 17 32.05 12.74 -21.57
CA GLY A 17 32.54 12.50 -22.93
C GLY A 17 31.91 13.42 -23.99
N LEU A 18 30.72 13.96 -23.72
CA LEU A 18 30.00 14.90 -24.59
C LEU A 18 30.13 16.36 -24.14
N GLY A 19 30.95 16.67 -23.13
CA GLY A 19 31.06 18.01 -22.56
C GLY A 19 29.82 18.47 -21.78
N VAL A 20 28.93 17.54 -21.41
CA VAL A 20 27.70 17.80 -20.65
C VAL A 20 27.94 17.47 -19.17
N THR A 21 27.61 18.41 -18.29
CA THR A 21 27.60 18.14 -16.84
C THR A 21 26.28 17.47 -16.47
N VAL A 22 26.36 16.21 -16.08
CA VAL A 22 25.20 15.46 -15.58
C VAL A 22 25.11 15.66 -14.07
N VAL A 23 23.96 16.17 -13.63
CA VAL A 23 23.64 16.36 -12.22
C VAL A 23 22.56 15.38 -11.81
N GLU A 24 22.80 14.79 -10.66
CA GLU A 24 22.09 13.64 -10.16
C GLU A 24 21.15 14.07 -9.04
N ALA A 25 19.86 14.20 -9.35
CA ALA A 25 18.83 14.52 -8.38
C ALA A 25 18.08 13.29 -7.84
N SER A 26 18.25 12.93 -6.56
CA SER A 26 17.55 11.78 -5.96
C SER A 26 16.05 12.05 -5.74
N THR A 27 15.63 13.31 -5.81
CA THR A 27 14.24 13.76 -5.72
C THR A 27 14.03 14.96 -6.65
N ILE A 28 12.77 15.29 -6.96
CA ILE A 28 12.47 16.55 -7.67
C ILE A 28 12.95 17.79 -6.91
N TYR A 29 13.01 17.74 -5.58
CA TYR A 29 13.53 18.84 -4.78
C TYR A 29 15.03 19.04 -4.99
N ASP A 30 15.79 17.96 -5.13
CA ASP A 30 17.22 18.04 -5.47
C ASP A 30 17.42 18.63 -6.87
N ALA A 31 16.54 18.29 -7.82
CA ALA A 31 16.56 18.87 -9.16
C ALA A 31 16.21 20.37 -9.14
N LEU A 32 15.18 20.75 -8.39
CA LEU A 32 14.76 22.15 -8.25
C LEU A 32 15.84 23.01 -7.56
N LYS A 33 16.56 22.43 -6.59
CA LYS A 33 17.70 23.08 -5.93
C LYS A 33 18.78 23.46 -6.93
N TYR A 34 19.02 22.63 -7.95
CA TYR A 34 19.94 22.95 -9.04
C TYR A 34 19.49 24.17 -9.85
N PHE A 35 18.19 24.38 -9.99
CA PHE A 35 17.61 25.58 -10.62
C PHE A 35 17.46 26.78 -9.66
N GLY A 36 18.07 26.74 -8.47
CA GLY A 36 18.02 27.83 -7.49
C GLY A 36 16.75 27.88 -6.64
N ILE A 37 15.88 26.87 -6.78
CA ILE A 37 14.63 26.76 -6.02
C ILE A 37 14.88 25.78 -4.87
N SER A 38 15.05 26.29 -3.66
CA SER A 38 15.13 25.42 -2.48
C SER A 38 13.78 25.30 -1.80
N ILE A 39 13.26 24.08 -1.75
CA ILE A 39 12.06 23.72 -1.00
C ILE A 39 12.52 22.93 0.23
N SER A 40 12.26 23.45 1.43
CA SER A 40 12.46 22.68 2.67
C SER A 40 11.19 21.92 3.03
N LEU A 41 11.29 20.61 3.17
CA LEU A 41 10.25 19.79 3.78
C LEU A 41 10.39 19.85 5.32
N PRO A 42 9.31 19.67 6.10
CA PRO A 42 9.39 19.61 7.56
C PRO A 42 10.38 18.53 8.01
N GLU A 43 11.25 18.88 8.97
CA GLU A 43 12.26 17.98 9.54
C GLU A 43 11.71 17.07 10.65
N ASP A 44 10.43 17.21 11.00
CA ASP A 44 9.88 16.56 12.20
C ASP A 44 9.60 15.06 11.95
N LEU A 45 10.62 14.21 12.08
CA LEU A 45 10.61 12.80 11.69
C LEU A 45 9.94 11.85 12.70
N ASN A 46 9.50 12.35 13.86
CA ASN A 46 8.89 11.57 14.93
C ASN A 46 7.37 11.75 14.97
N VAL A 47 6.71 11.25 13.93
CA VAL A 47 5.26 11.19 13.84
C VAL A 47 4.74 9.83 14.28
N SER A 48 3.80 9.84 15.24
CA SER A 48 3.11 8.66 15.75
C SER A 48 1.59 8.81 15.60
N LEU A 49 0.88 7.70 15.70
CA LEU A 49 -0.58 7.71 15.86
C LEU A 49 -0.96 8.33 17.21
N SER A 50 -2.17 8.90 17.29
CA SER A 50 -2.79 9.25 18.56
C SER A 50 -2.97 8.02 19.48
N GLU A 51 -2.99 8.24 20.78
CA GLU A 51 -3.10 7.16 21.78
C GLU A 51 -4.37 6.32 21.58
N ASN A 52 -5.50 6.95 21.24
CA ASN A 52 -6.77 6.26 20.99
C ASN A 52 -6.67 5.28 19.81
N ILE A 53 -6.04 5.71 18.71
CA ILE A 53 -5.90 4.89 17.50
C ILE A 53 -4.86 3.77 17.74
N MET A 54 -3.74 4.10 18.39
CA MET A 54 -2.74 3.12 18.79
C MET A 54 -3.31 2.06 19.74
N GLY A 55 -4.14 2.49 20.70
CA GLY A 55 -4.88 1.60 21.61
C GLY A 55 -5.83 0.66 20.88
N ALA A 56 -6.52 1.15 19.85
CA ALA A 56 -7.38 0.31 19.02
C ALA A 56 -6.58 -0.74 18.23
N PHE A 57 -5.43 -0.38 17.63
CA PHE A 57 -4.56 -1.37 16.99
C PHE A 57 -3.98 -2.38 17.97
N LYS A 58 -3.62 -1.95 19.19
CA LYS A 58 -3.18 -2.85 20.26
C LYS A 58 -4.27 -3.87 20.62
N SER A 59 -5.51 -3.44 20.71
CA SER A 59 -6.66 -4.33 20.97
C SER A 59 -6.81 -5.35 19.85
N ILE A 60 -6.85 -4.90 18.59
CA ILE A 60 -6.97 -5.77 17.42
C ILE A 60 -5.83 -6.79 17.37
N ALA A 61 -4.59 -6.36 17.60
CA ALA A 61 -3.42 -7.24 17.62
C ALA A 61 -3.54 -8.29 18.73
N ASN A 62 -4.00 -7.90 19.92
CA ASN A 62 -4.22 -8.83 21.02
C ASN A 62 -5.35 -9.83 20.73
N ASP A 63 -6.45 -9.39 20.13
CA ASP A 63 -7.57 -10.27 19.77
C ASP A 63 -7.11 -11.33 18.75
N TYR A 64 -6.37 -10.91 17.71
CA TYR A 64 -5.79 -11.85 16.74
C TYR A 64 -4.75 -12.78 17.36
N ARG A 65 -3.93 -12.29 18.30
CA ARG A 65 -2.95 -13.11 19.03
C ARG A 65 -3.63 -14.21 19.85
N LEU A 66 -4.69 -13.87 20.59
CA LEU A 66 -5.44 -14.83 21.40
C LEU A 66 -6.17 -15.84 20.53
N GLU A 67 -6.87 -15.39 19.48
CA GLU A 67 -7.53 -16.26 18.52
C GLU A 67 -6.54 -17.23 17.86
N TYR A 68 -5.38 -16.71 17.45
CA TYR A 68 -4.32 -17.51 16.85
C TYR A 68 -3.84 -18.61 17.81
N ALA A 69 -3.53 -18.26 19.07
CA ALA A 69 -3.02 -19.21 20.03
C ALA A 69 -3.99 -20.37 20.28
N GLU A 70 -5.28 -20.06 20.44
CA GLU A 70 -6.33 -21.06 20.62
C GLU A 70 -6.47 -21.96 19.37
N LEU A 71 -6.61 -21.32 18.21
CA LEU A 71 -6.85 -22.03 16.96
C LEU A 71 -5.66 -22.89 16.55
N TYR A 72 -4.44 -22.37 16.68
CA TYR A 72 -3.20 -23.10 16.40
C TYR A 72 -3.06 -24.35 17.28
N SER A 73 -3.34 -24.23 18.58
CA SER A 73 -3.29 -25.38 19.50
C SER A 73 -4.27 -26.47 19.08
N ASN A 74 -5.51 -26.10 18.76
CA ASN A 74 -6.54 -27.04 18.34
C ASN A 74 -6.21 -27.72 17.01
N VAL A 75 -5.81 -26.94 15.99
CA VAL A 75 -5.48 -27.48 14.67
C VAL A 75 -4.21 -28.33 14.71
N SER A 76 -3.20 -27.94 15.49
CA SER A 76 -1.97 -28.75 15.65
C SER A 76 -2.24 -30.09 16.33
N ARG A 77 -3.16 -30.11 17.30
CA ARG A 77 -3.63 -31.34 17.95
C ARG A 77 -4.36 -32.23 16.95
N ASP A 78 -5.31 -31.67 16.20
CA ASP A 78 -6.04 -32.40 15.15
C ASP A 78 -5.08 -32.95 14.08
N TYR A 79 -4.13 -32.14 13.62
CA TYR A 79 -3.09 -32.55 12.67
C TYR A 79 -2.32 -33.77 13.19
N SER A 80 -1.88 -33.74 14.44
CA SER A 80 -1.15 -34.86 15.07
C SER A 80 -2.01 -36.12 15.17
N ASN A 81 -3.26 -35.98 15.60
CA ASN A 81 -4.19 -37.10 15.79
C ASN A 81 -4.60 -37.77 14.46
N TYR A 82 -4.72 -36.98 13.40
CA TYR A 82 -5.25 -37.44 12.10
C TYR A 82 -4.22 -37.49 10.99
N ARG A 83 -2.92 -37.38 11.32
CA ARG A 83 -1.81 -37.38 10.36
C ARG A 83 -1.87 -38.54 9.37
N GLY A 84 -2.23 -39.74 9.83
CA GLY A 84 -2.36 -40.91 8.98
C GLY A 84 -3.44 -40.77 7.89
N SER A 85 -4.57 -40.13 8.21
CA SER A 85 -5.65 -39.85 7.25
C SER A 85 -5.23 -38.77 6.25
N LEU A 86 -4.58 -37.70 6.73
CA LEU A 86 -4.07 -36.63 5.87
C LEU A 86 -3.01 -37.15 4.88
N ARG A 87 -2.14 -38.06 5.32
CA ARG A 87 -1.15 -38.70 4.46
C ARG A 87 -1.78 -39.57 3.37
N ARG A 88 -2.83 -40.35 3.72
CA ARG A 88 -3.59 -41.13 2.72
C ARG A 88 -4.29 -40.24 1.70
N ALA A 89 -4.76 -39.07 2.12
CA ALA A 89 -5.36 -38.06 1.24
C ALA A 89 -4.34 -37.21 0.47
N GLY A 90 -3.03 -37.41 0.70
CA GLY A 90 -1.96 -36.69 -0.01
C GLY A 90 -1.74 -35.23 0.42
N VAL A 91 -2.32 -34.79 1.55
CA VAL A 91 -2.28 -33.38 2.00
C VAL A 91 -1.51 -33.16 3.31
N ASP A 92 -0.86 -34.19 3.87
CA ASP A 92 -0.07 -34.10 5.12
C ASP A 92 0.96 -32.97 5.08
N ASN A 93 1.73 -32.90 3.99
CA ASN A 93 2.78 -31.89 3.80
C ASN A 93 2.20 -30.47 3.68
N ASP A 94 1.02 -30.32 3.07
CA ASP A 94 0.37 -29.01 2.94
C ASP A 94 -0.09 -28.48 4.30
N VAL A 95 -0.71 -29.34 5.12
CA VAL A 95 -1.14 -28.96 6.48
C VAL A 95 0.07 -28.63 7.35
N ALA A 96 1.13 -29.45 7.29
CA ALA A 96 2.37 -29.19 8.02
C ALA A 96 2.98 -27.81 7.65
N ARG A 97 3.08 -27.53 6.35
CA ARG A 97 3.62 -26.27 5.82
C ARG A 97 2.77 -25.06 6.23
N PHE A 98 1.43 -25.20 6.20
CA PHE A 98 0.57 -24.13 6.70
C PHE A 98 0.78 -23.87 8.19
N LEU A 99 0.91 -24.91 9.02
CA LEU A 99 1.22 -24.73 10.45
C LEU A 99 2.60 -24.10 10.67
N GLU A 100 3.58 -24.42 9.84
CA GLU A 100 4.92 -23.80 9.87
C GLU A 100 4.87 -22.30 9.55
N TYR A 101 4.34 -21.91 8.38
CA TYR A 101 4.21 -20.51 7.98
C TYR A 101 3.34 -19.70 8.93
N SER A 102 2.32 -20.34 9.50
CA SER A 102 1.47 -19.76 10.53
C SER A 102 2.28 -19.40 11.78
N ARG A 103 3.14 -20.31 12.26
CA ARG A 103 4.01 -20.09 13.41
C ARG A 103 5.06 -19.03 13.16
N GLU A 104 5.72 -19.04 12.00
CA GLU A 104 6.71 -18.03 11.63
C GLU A 104 6.10 -16.62 11.62
N SER A 105 4.90 -16.50 11.05
CA SER A 105 4.17 -15.23 11.04
C SER A 105 3.80 -14.77 12.44
N ALA A 106 3.31 -15.67 13.30
CA ALA A 106 2.99 -15.32 14.68
C ALA A 106 4.22 -14.89 15.50
N LEU A 107 5.39 -15.47 15.26
CA LEU A 107 6.64 -15.07 15.92
C LEU A 107 7.04 -13.63 15.58
N ARG A 108 6.93 -13.22 14.30
CA ARG A 108 7.12 -11.81 13.91
C ARG A 108 6.04 -10.90 14.51
N GLY A 109 4.82 -11.40 14.61
CA GLY A 109 3.72 -10.70 15.29
C GLY A 109 4.02 -10.41 16.75
N GLU A 110 4.60 -11.37 17.47
CA GLU A 110 5.01 -11.23 18.87
C GLU A 110 6.16 -10.24 19.04
N GLU A 111 7.18 -10.29 18.18
CA GLU A 111 8.28 -9.32 18.16
C GLU A 111 7.76 -7.89 17.95
N SER A 112 6.88 -7.70 16.96
CA SER A 112 6.27 -6.40 16.67
C SER A 112 5.39 -5.91 17.83
N TYR A 113 4.62 -6.80 18.44
CA TYR A 113 3.74 -6.46 19.57
C TYR A 113 4.54 -5.97 20.77
N ASN A 114 5.64 -6.66 21.10
CA ASN A 114 6.55 -6.29 22.19
C ASN A 114 7.33 -5.01 21.90
N SER A 115 7.54 -4.69 20.62
CA SER A 115 8.14 -3.44 20.16
C SER A 115 7.13 -2.29 20.02
N MET A 116 5.88 -2.49 20.46
CA MET A 116 4.77 -1.53 20.36
C MET A 116 4.35 -1.15 18.91
N ASN A 117 4.80 -1.94 17.91
CA ASN A 117 4.38 -1.82 16.52
C ASN A 117 3.10 -2.63 16.31
N TYR A 118 1.98 -2.12 16.84
CA TYR A 118 0.74 -2.90 16.93
C TYR A 118 0.06 -3.15 15.59
N TYR A 119 0.24 -2.28 14.59
CA TYR A 119 -0.29 -2.57 13.26
C TYR A 119 0.52 -3.66 12.56
N ALA A 120 1.85 -3.61 12.63
CA ALA A 120 2.72 -4.66 12.13
C ALA A 120 2.40 -6.00 12.81
N ALA A 121 2.24 -5.99 14.15
CA ALA A 121 1.82 -7.15 14.92
C ALA A 121 0.48 -7.72 14.43
N SER A 122 -0.54 -6.86 14.31
CA SER A 122 -1.86 -7.28 13.81
C SER A 122 -1.81 -7.86 12.40
N SER A 123 -0.93 -7.34 11.54
CA SER A 123 -0.74 -7.80 10.16
C SER A 123 -0.09 -9.18 10.10
N ASP A 124 0.91 -9.43 10.95
CA ASP A 124 1.57 -10.72 11.04
C ASP A 124 0.69 -11.80 11.72
N TYR A 125 -0.07 -11.44 12.76
CA TYR A 125 -1.08 -12.34 13.33
C TYR A 125 -2.22 -12.63 12.34
N PHE A 126 -2.63 -11.64 11.55
CA PHE A 126 -3.58 -11.86 10.45
C PHE A 126 -3.04 -12.88 9.43
N GLY A 127 -1.77 -12.76 9.02
CA GLY A 127 -1.11 -13.75 8.17
C GLY A 127 -1.08 -15.14 8.82
N ALA A 128 -0.73 -15.21 10.11
CA ALA A 128 -0.72 -16.45 10.88
C ALA A 128 -2.11 -17.13 10.89
N LEU A 129 -3.17 -16.36 11.13
CA LEU A 129 -4.55 -16.83 11.14
C LEU A 129 -4.97 -17.36 9.77
N ILE A 130 -4.60 -16.72 8.66
CA ILE A 130 -4.93 -17.23 7.31
C ILE A 130 -4.38 -18.65 7.13
N TYR A 131 -3.09 -18.86 7.42
CA TYR A 131 -2.46 -20.17 7.26
C TYR A 131 -3.08 -21.22 8.19
N VAL A 132 -3.33 -20.87 9.45
CA VAL A 132 -3.94 -21.82 10.40
C VAL A 132 -5.38 -22.15 10.03
N TRP A 133 -6.14 -21.19 9.49
CA TRP A 133 -7.48 -21.43 8.93
C TRP A 133 -7.41 -22.33 7.70
N ALA A 134 -6.43 -22.15 6.83
CA ALA A 134 -6.23 -23.05 5.68
C ALA A 134 -5.96 -24.49 6.16
N ALA A 135 -5.06 -24.67 7.12
CA ALA A 135 -4.80 -25.97 7.76
C ALA A 135 -6.08 -26.57 8.37
N LYS A 136 -6.85 -25.75 9.11
CA LYS A 136 -8.13 -26.16 9.69
C LYS A 136 -9.12 -26.66 8.63
N LEU A 137 -9.28 -25.91 7.54
CA LEU A 137 -10.23 -26.27 6.49
C LEU A 137 -9.83 -27.58 5.81
N VAL A 138 -8.54 -27.79 5.52
CA VAL A 138 -8.04 -29.07 4.97
C VAL A 138 -8.36 -30.23 5.93
N VAL A 139 -8.07 -30.06 7.23
CA VAL A 139 -8.37 -31.07 8.25
C VAL A 139 -9.88 -31.35 8.33
N ASP A 140 -10.72 -30.32 8.38
CA ASP A 140 -12.18 -30.46 8.45
C ASP A 140 -12.73 -31.20 7.23
N MET A 141 -12.22 -30.91 6.03
CA MET A 141 -12.68 -31.55 4.80
C MET A 141 -12.26 -33.02 4.73
N VAL A 142 -11.00 -33.33 5.04
CA VAL A 142 -10.45 -34.70 4.93
C VAL A 142 -10.91 -35.61 6.05
N VAL A 143 -10.98 -35.11 7.29
CA VAL A 143 -11.23 -35.92 8.48
C VAL A 143 -12.70 -35.89 8.89
N ARG A 144 -13.33 -34.71 8.83
CA ARG A 144 -14.71 -34.51 9.31
C ARG A 144 -15.73 -34.52 8.17
N GLY A 145 -15.29 -34.72 6.93
CA GLY A 145 -16.16 -34.78 5.76
C GLY A 145 -16.88 -33.47 5.45
N ARG A 146 -16.34 -32.31 5.89
CA ARG A 146 -16.91 -31.00 5.54
C ARG A 146 -16.88 -30.83 4.03
N SER A 147 -18.01 -30.46 3.42
CA SER A 147 -18.07 -30.26 1.99
C SER A 147 -17.49 -28.90 1.58
N TRP A 148 -17.08 -28.77 0.32
CA TRP A 148 -16.66 -27.47 -0.23
C TRP A 148 -17.79 -26.44 -0.21
N SER A 149 -19.04 -26.87 -0.43
CA SER A 149 -20.23 -26.03 -0.34
C SER A 149 -20.39 -25.41 1.05
N ASP A 150 -20.13 -26.19 2.11
CA ASP A 150 -20.18 -25.68 3.50
C ASP A 150 -19.10 -24.62 3.74
N VAL A 151 -17.90 -24.82 3.18
CA VAL A 151 -16.81 -23.84 3.25
C VAL A 151 -17.21 -22.55 2.52
N LEU A 152 -17.72 -22.65 1.30
CA LEU A 152 -18.20 -21.48 0.55
C LEU A 152 -19.36 -20.77 1.26
N GLY A 153 -20.28 -21.51 1.89
CA GLY A 153 -21.37 -20.93 2.68
C GLY A 153 -20.87 -20.13 3.90
N LEU A 154 -19.84 -20.63 4.58
CA LEU A 154 -19.17 -19.91 5.68
C LEU A 154 -18.49 -18.63 5.18
N VAL A 155 -17.70 -18.73 4.11
CA VAL A 155 -16.96 -17.58 3.54
C VAL A 155 -17.94 -16.53 3.02
N ASN A 156 -18.96 -16.94 2.27
CA ASN A 156 -19.96 -16.05 1.72
C ASN A 156 -20.69 -15.27 2.83
N ARG A 157 -21.08 -15.94 3.92
CA ARG A 157 -21.73 -15.27 5.06
C ARG A 157 -20.84 -14.17 5.64
N GLU A 158 -19.54 -14.43 5.80
CA GLU A 158 -18.63 -13.45 6.35
C GLU A 158 -18.39 -12.27 5.39
N VAL A 159 -18.28 -12.53 4.09
CA VAL A 159 -18.19 -11.49 3.05
C VAL A 159 -19.46 -10.61 3.01
N SER A 160 -20.64 -11.21 3.12
CA SER A 160 -21.91 -10.49 3.21
C SER A 160 -21.95 -9.60 4.46
N ASN A 161 -21.64 -10.16 5.63
CA ASN A 161 -21.58 -9.42 6.89
C ASN A 161 -20.61 -8.23 6.83
N ALA A 162 -19.43 -8.43 6.23
CA ALA A 162 -18.43 -7.38 6.06
C ALA A 162 -18.93 -6.27 5.12
N SER A 163 -19.61 -6.65 4.03
CA SER A 163 -20.19 -5.71 3.07
C SER A 163 -21.31 -4.88 3.70
N GLU A 164 -22.21 -5.51 4.44
CA GLU A 164 -23.30 -4.85 5.19
C GLU A 164 -22.75 -3.87 6.23
N TYR A 165 -21.77 -4.31 7.01
CA TYR A 165 -21.12 -3.47 8.01
C TYR A 165 -20.45 -2.25 7.36
N PHE A 166 -19.66 -2.43 6.30
CA PHE A 166 -19.04 -1.31 5.57
C PHE A 166 -20.08 -0.33 5.01
N ASN A 167 -21.16 -0.83 4.39
CA ASN A 167 -22.24 0.01 3.87
C ASN A 167 -22.90 0.85 4.98
N SER A 168 -23.00 0.30 6.20
CA SER A 168 -23.51 1.04 7.35
C SER A 168 -22.56 2.17 7.79
N LEU A 169 -21.24 1.96 7.69
CA LEU A 169 -20.23 3.00 7.97
C LEU A 169 -20.35 4.15 6.96
N VAL A 170 -20.40 3.81 5.66
CA VAL A 170 -20.49 4.83 4.60
C VAL A 170 -21.80 5.61 4.67
N SER A 171 -22.91 4.95 5.00
CA SER A 171 -24.20 5.63 5.18
C SER A 171 -24.17 6.63 6.35
N ARG A 172 -23.43 6.33 7.43
CA ARG A 172 -23.24 7.23 8.58
C ARG A 172 -22.27 8.38 8.31
N ALA A 173 -21.29 8.20 7.42
CA ALA A 173 -20.26 9.18 7.12
C ALA A 173 -20.81 10.50 6.54
N GLY A 174 -22.07 10.53 6.08
CA GLY A 174 -22.72 11.71 5.53
C GLY A 174 -22.28 12.02 4.09
N SER A 175 -22.98 12.96 3.45
CA SER A 175 -22.91 13.17 1.99
C SER A 175 -22.16 14.43 1.54
N ALA A 176 -21.74 15.30 2.45
CA ALA A 176 -21.17 16.60 2.09
C ALA A 176 -19.65 16.68 2.29
N ASN A 177 -19.16 16.50 3.52
CA ASN A 177 -17.74 16.64 3.86
C ASN A 177 -17.28 15.49 4.74
N LEU A 178 -16.15 14.88 4.38
CA LEU A 178 -15.56 13.76 5.09
C LEU A 178 -14.17 14.14 5.60
N GLY A 179 -13.91 13.97 6.90
CA GLY A 179 -12.56 14.17 7.45
C GLY A 179 -11.55 13.27 6.73
N VAL A 180 -10.35 13.79 6.43
CA VAL A 180 -9.34 13.05 5.67
C VAL A 180 -8.95 11.73 6.33
N SER A 181 -8.81 11.71 7.66
CA SER A 181 -8.52 10.49 8.42
C SER A 181 -9.64 9.46 8.25
N SER A 182 -10.90 9.88 8.34
CA SER A 182 -12.08 9.04 8.10
C SER A 182 -12.14 8.54 6.66
N LEU A 183 -11.85 9.40 5.68
CA LEU A 183 -11.74 9.03 4.27
C LEU A 183 -10.69 7.94 4.09
N SER A 184 -9.49 8.11 4.66
CA SER A 184 -8.40 7.14 4.49
C SER A 184 -8.78 5.75 5.01
N VAL A 185 -9.41 5.68 6.19
CA VAL A 185 -9.88 4.41 6.77
C VAL A 185 -11.02 3.80 5.95
N LEU A 186 -11.95 4.62 5.45
CA LEU A 186 -13.04 4.14 4.58
C LEU A 186 -12.54 3.59 3.24
N VAL A 187 -11.49 4.20 2.67
CA VAL A 187 -10.82 3.69 1.46
C VAL A 187 -10.22 2.31 1.73
N GLU A 188 -9.56 2.12 2.87
CA GLU A 188 -8.99 0.83 3.29
C GLU A 188 -10.06 -0.24 3.54
N LEU A 189 -11.20 0.14 4.11
CA LEU A 189 -12.35 -0.74 4.28
C LEU A 189 -12.96 -1.14 2.94
N ALA A 190 -13.13 -0.19 2.03
CA ALA A 190 -13.66 -0.43 0.68
C ALA A 190 -12.78 -1.42 -0.09
N GLY A 191 -11.45 -1.28 -0.02
CA GLY A 191 -10.50 -2.21 -0.62
C GLY A 191 -10.65 -3.64 -0.08
N ARG A 192 -10.79 -3.81 1.24
CA ARG A 192 -10.99 -5.13 1.87
C ARG A 192 -12.30 -5.80 1.46
N VAL A 193 -13.39 -5.03 1.42
CA VAL A 193 -14.69 -5.52 0.96
C VAL A 193 -14.60 -5.95 -0.50
N TYR A 194 -14.06 -5.09 -1.38
CA TYR A 194 -13.86 -5.41 -2.79
C TYR A 194 -13.02 -6.68 -2.98
N GLU A 195 -11.86 -6.77 -2.34
CA GLU A 195 -11.00 -7.95 -2.43
C GLU A 195 -11.75 -9.21 -2.02
N SER A 196 -12.39 -9.20 -0.85
CA SER A 196 -13.09 -10.38 -0.34
C SER A 196 -14.22 -10.83 -1.28
N GLN A 197 -14.95 -9.90 -1.89
CA GLN A 197 -15.96 -10.21 -2.90
C GLN A 197 -15.35 -10.74 -4.20
N ALA A 198 -14.24 -10.16 -4.66
CA ALA A 198 -13.57 -10.57 -5.89
C ALA A 198 -13.02 -12.00 -5.77
N TYR A 199 -12.36 -12.31 -4.65
CA TYR A 199 -11.86 -13.66 -4.39
C TYR A 199 -13.00 -14.68 -4.22
N LEU A 200 -14.08 -14.31 -3.51
CA LEU A 200 -15.24 -15.18 -3.37
C LEU A 200 -15.85 -15.56 -4.73
N ARG A 201 -15.99 -14.60 -5.66
CA ARG A 201 -16.48 -14.89 -7.03
C ARG A 201 -15.60 -15.89 -7.75
N GLY A 202 -14.28 -15.80 -7.59
CA GLY A 202 -13.33 -16.76 -8.15
C GLY A 202 -13.41 -18.15 -7.52
N LEU A 203 -13.80 -18.24 -6.25
CA LEU A 203 -13.97 -19.52 -5.54
C LEU A 203 -15.30 -20.21 -5.89
N SER A 204 -16.36 -19.43 -6.14
CA SER A 204 -17.70 -19.96 -6.45
C SER A 204 -17.78 -20.73 -7.78
N SER A 205 -16.80 -20.59 -8.67
CA SER A 205 -16.71 -21.36 -9.91
C SER A 205 -15.96 -22.69 -9.76
N VAL A 206 -15.43 -22.99 -8.58
CA VAL A 206 -14.62 -24.19 -8.32
C VAL A 206 -15.50 -25.34 -7.84
N ASN A 207 -15.58 -26.41 -8.65
CA ASN A 207 -16.35 -27.61 -8.32
C ASN A 207 -15.59 -28.58 -7.40
N VAL A 208 -14.29 -28.74 -7.61
CA VAL A 208 -13.40 -29.58 -6.79
C VAL A 208 -12.24 -28.72 -6.33
N PRO A 209 -12.15 -28.38 -5.03
CA PRO A 209 -11.14 -27.44 -4.56
C PRO A 209 -9.76 -28.06 -4.50
N THR A 210 -8.75 -27.32 -4.94
CA THR A 210 -7.35 -27.59 -4.63
C THR A 210 -7.00 -27.05 -3.24
N VAL A 211 -5.85 -27.46 -2.70
CA VAL A 211 -5.30 -26.87 -1.45
C VAL A 211 -5.14 -25.34 -1.57
N ASN A 212 -4.79 -24.85 -2.77
CA ASN A 212 -4.69 -23.41 -3.03
C ASN A 212 -6.05 -22.72 -2.97
N ASP A 213 -7.12 -23.36 -3.44
CA ASP A 213 -8.48 -22.82 -3.33
C ASP A 213 -8.94 -22.78 -1.87
N ILE A 214 -8.56 -23.79 -1.07
CA ILE A 214 -8.80 -23.80 0.39
C ILE A 214 -8.04 -22.66 1.08
N TYR A 215 -6.77 -22.43 0.71
CA TYR A 215 -6.00 -21.28 1.20
C TYR A 215 -6.67 -19.95 0.81
N LYS A 216 -7.10 -19.81 -0.44
CA LYS A 216 -7.84 -18.62 -0.91
C LYS A 216 -9.16 -18.43 -0.15
N ALA A 217 -9.87 -19.50 0.20
CA ALA A 217 -11.07 -19.43 1.04
C ALA A 217 -10.75 -18.92 2.45
N ALA A 218 -9.69 -19.44 3.08
CA ALA A 218 -9.21 -18.93 4.36
C ALA A 218 -8.80 -17.45 4.28
N TYR A 219 -8.06 -17.06 3.25
CA TYR A 219 -7.70 -15.68 2.98
C TYR A 219 -8.94 -14.79 2.83
N THR A 220 -9.92 -15.23 2.04
CA THR A 220 -11.16 -14.49 1.78
C THR A 220 -11.96 -14.27 3.06
N TYR A 221 -12.09 -15.33 3.88
CA TYR A 221 -12.76 -15.26 5.18
C TYR A 221 -12.06 -14.26 6.11
N MET A 222 -10.75 -14.35 6.25
CA MET A 222 -9.99 -13.44 7.10
C MET A 222 -10.02 -12.00 6.57
N ARG A 223 -9.88 -11.80 5.24
CA ARG A 223 -9.95 -10.48 4.60
C ARG A 223 -11.30 -9.82 4.86
N ALA A 224 -12.41 -10.57 4.77
CA ALA A 224 -13.74 -10.08 5.15
C ALA A 224 -13.81 -9.71 6.65
N ARG A 225 -13.31 -10.57 7.55
CA ARG A 225 -13.26 -10.27 8.99
C ARG A 225 -12.45 -9.02 9.33
N SER A 226 -11.39 -8.75 8.58
CA SER A 226 -10.54 -7.57 8.81
C SER A 226 -11.27 -6.24 8.62
N VAL A 227 -12.42 -6.22 7.94
CA VAL A 227 -13.28 -5.05 7.80
C VAL A 227 -13.80 -4.59 9.17
N ARG A 228 -14.14 -5.51 10.08
CA ARG A 228 -14.58 -5.13 11.44
C ARG A 228 -13.45 -4.52 12.27
N GLY A 229 -12.24 -5.09 12.20
CA GLY A 229 -11.07 -4.55 12.90
C GLY A 229 -10.75 -3.11 12.45
N TRP A 230 -10.73 -2.87 11.14
CA TRP A 230 -10.56 -1.52 10.60
C TRP A 230 -11.76 -0.60 10.88
N GLY A 231 -12.96 -1.15 11.02
CA GLY A 231 -14.12 -0.42 11.49
C GLY A 231 -13.97 0.10 12.92
N THR A 232 -13.34 -0.67 13.82
CA THR A 232 -12.98 -0.19 15.16
C THR A 232 -12.06 1.03 15.09
N ILE A 233 -11.10 1.05 14.15
CA ILE A 233 -10.25 2.22 13.92
C ILE A 233 -11.10 3.42 13.51
N TYR A 234 -12.05 3.24 12.59
CA TYR A 234 -12.96 4.29 12.14
C TYR A 234 -13.77 4.91 13.29
N GLU A 235 -14.29 4.08 14.20
CA GLU A 235 -15.15 4.53 15.31
C GLU A 235 -14.40 5.34 16.37
N VAL A 236 -13.08 5.14 16.52
CA VAL A 236 -12.25 5.87 17.48
C VAL A 236 -11.59 7.12 16.89
N LEU A 237 -11.85 7.43 15.61
CA LEU A 237 -11.34 8.65 15.00
C LEU A 237 -12.05 9.87 15.59
N GLU A 238 -11.27 10.75 16.20
CA GLU A 238 -11.73 12.10 16.52
C GLU A 238 -11.80 12.91 15.21
N SER A 239 -12.89 13.67 15.00
CA SER A 239 -12.97 14.65 13.92
C SER A 239 -13.11 16.05 14.52
N PRO A 240 -12.06 16.88 14.37
CA PRO A 240 -12.15 17.95 13.37
C PRO A 240 -10.78 18.24 12.72
N GLY A 241 -10.41 17.46 11.71
CA GLY A 241 -9.25 17.75 10.85
C GLY A 241 -9.66 18.35 9.51
N LEU A 242 -8.72 18.45 8.57
CA LEU A 242 -9.06 18.78 7.18
C LEU A 242 -10.11 17.81 6.62
N SER A 243 -11.01 18.33 5.79
CA SER A 243 -12.09 17.57 5.17
C SER A 243 -12.02 17.61 3.65
N VAL A 244 -12.55 16.56 3.03
CA VAL A 244 -12.74 16.44 1.59
C VAL A 244 -14.23 16.57 1.28
N ASP A 245 -14.55 17.44 0.33
CA ASP A 245 -15.90 17.49 -0.25
C ASP A 245 -16.15 16.21 -1.07
N VAL A 246 -17.19 15.47 -0.70
CA VAL A 246 -17.54 14.18 -1.32
C VAL A 246 -17.88 14.35 -2.80
N ASN A 247 -18.40 15.51 -3.21
CA ASN A 247 -18.68 15.78 -4.62
C ASN A 247 -17.39 15.97 -5.43
N SER A 248 -16.39 16.62 -4.83
CA SER A 248 -15.05 16.79 -5.41
C SER A 248 -14.24 15.50 -5.40
N LEU A 249 -14.54 14.53 -4.51
CA LEU A 249 -13.79 13.28 -4.39
C LEU A 249 -13.79 12.47 -5.69
N LYS A 250 -14.91 12.40 -6.42
CA LYS A 250 -14.96 11.69 -7.70
C LYS A 250 -13.96 12.26 -8.72
N SER A 251 -13.92 13.59 -8.84
CA SER A 251 -12.97 14.28 -9.73
C SER A 251 -11.53 14.08 -9.28
N GLY A 252 -11.26 14.15 -7.97
CA GLY A 252 -9.93 13.87 -7.43
C GLY A 252 -9.47 12.43 -7.70
N THR A 253 -10.36 11.45 -7.51
CA THR A 253 -10.10 10.04 -7.85
C THR A 253 -9.87 9.85 -9.34
N GLN A 254 -10.58 10.57 -10.22
CA GLN A 254 -10.33 10.53 -11.66
C GLN A 254 -8.91 11.01 -12.02
N VAL A 255 -8.44 12.08 -11.36
CA VAL A 255 -7.07 12.59 -11.57
C VAL A 255 -6.03 11.55 -11.12
N LEU A 256 -6.22 10.92 -9.95
CA LEU A 256 -5.36 9.83 -9.50
C LEU A 256 -5.41 8.63 -10.45
N LEU A 257 -6.59 8.27 -10.97
CA LEU A 257 -6.73 7.15 -11.91
C LEU A 257 -5.93 7.42 -13.19
N SER A 258 -6.02 8.63 -13.74
CA SER A 258 -5.23 9.05 -14.89
C SER A 258 -3.73 9.08 -14.59
N PHE A 259 -3.33 9.52 -13.39
CA PHE A 259 -1.95 9.42 -12.93
C PHE A 259 -1.46 7.97 -12.89
N SER A 260 -2.26 7.07 -12.30
CA SER A 260 -1.92 5.66 -12.15
C SER A 260 -1.82 4.95 -13.50
N GLN A 261 -2.71 5.28 -14.45
CA GLN A 261 -2.64 4.81 -15.84
C GLN A 261 -1.35 5.26 -16.52
N ALA A 262 -0.94 6.52 -16.32
CA ALA A 262 0.31 7.04 -16.86
C ALA A 262 1.54 6.33 -16.25
N SER A 263 1.53 6.05 -14.93
CA SER A 263 2.59 5.28 -14.27
C SER A 263 2.74 3.86 -14.83
N VAL A 264 1.62 3.16 -15.06
CA VAL A 264 1.64 1.81 -15.67
C VAL A 264 2.10 1.85 -17.12
N ALA A 265 1.60 2.80 -17.92
CA ALA A 265 2.03 2.96 -19.30
C ALA A 265 3.53 3.29 -19.39
N TYR A 266 4.05 4.09 -18.46
CA TYR A 266 5.46 4.39 -18.35
C TYR A 266 6.30 3.14 -18.01
N LEU A 267 5.88 2.35 -17.01
CA LEU A 267 6.51 1.07 -16.67
C LEU A 267 6.58 0.13 -17.88
N GLN A 268 5.48 -0.02 -18.61
CA GLN A 268 5.43 -0.81 -19.85
C GLN A 268 6.35 -0.23 -20.94
N SER A 269 6.43 1.09 -21.08
CA SER A 269 7.30 1.71 -22.07
C SER A 269 8.79 1.47 -21.79
N LEU A 270 9.16 1.38 -20.50
CA LEU A 270 10.54 1.15 -20.07
C LEU A 270 10.98 -0.31 -20.20
N LEU A 271 10.11 -1.25 -19.83
CA LEU A 271 10.45 -2.67 -19.69
C LEU A 271 9.87 -3.55 -20.81
N GLY A 272 8.97 -3.01 -21.65
CA GLY A 272 8.33 -3.74 -22.73
C GLY A 272 7.64 -5.01 -22.23
N SER A 273 7.87 -6.13 -22.93
CA SER A 273 7.30 -7.44 -22.58
C SER A 273 8.00 -8.16 -21.41
N SER A 274 9.05 -7.56 -20.83
CA SER A 274 9.76 -8.16 -19.68
C SER A 274 9.06 -7.95 -18.34
N VAL A 275 8.04 -7.08 -18.30
CA VAL A 275 7.19 -6.84 -17.12
C VAL A 275 5.77 -7.32 -17.38
N ASP A 276 5.23 -8.12 -16.47
CA ASP A 276 3.80 -8.43 -16.47
C ASP A 276 3.04 -7.36 -15.68
N VAL A 277 2.23 -6.58 -16.40
CA VAL A 277 1.37 -5.55 -15.79
C VAL A 277 -0.11 -5.91 -15.82
N SER A 278 -0.46 -7.17 -16.12
CA SER A 278 -1.84 -7.61 -16.29
C SER A 278 -2.69 -7.35 -15.05
N GLU A 279 -2.11 -7.56 -13.86
CA GLU A 279 -2.77 -7.26 -12.59
C GLU A 279 -3.02 -5.76 -12.42
N LEU A 280 -2.05 -4.91 -12.74
CA LEU A 280 -2.17 -3.46 -12.63
C LEU A 280 -3.22 -2.92 -13.61
N ILE A 281 -3.22 -3.41 -14.85
CA ILE A 281 -4.26 -3.10 -15.85
C ILE A 281 -5.64 -3.51 -15.35
N ASN A 282 -5.76 -4.69 -14.74
CA ASN A 282 -7.01 -5.15 -14.15
C ASN A 282 -7.46 -4.23 -13.00
N TYR A 283 -6.56 -3.82 -12.09
CA TYR A 283 -6.90 -2.86 -11.04
C TYR A 283 -7.42 -1.54 -11.61
N LEU A 284 -6.75 -0.99 -12.64
CA LEU A 284 -7.16 0.28 -13.26
C LEU A 284 -8.51 0.16 -13.99
N SER A 285 -8.71 -0.93 -14.74
CA SER A 285 -9.97 -1.19 -15.44
C SER A 285 -11.14 -1.35 -14.46
N VAL A 286 -10.92 -2.08 -13.37
CA VAL A 286 -11.93 -2.21 -12.31
C VAL A 286 -12.17 -0.87 -11.62
N ALA A 287 -11.13 -0.12 -11.29
CA ALA A 287 -11.23 1.20 -10.68
C ALA A 287 -12.07 2.17 -11.54
N GLU A 288 -11.87 2.18 -12.85
CA GLU A 288 -12.64 2.95 -13.82
C GLU A 288 -14.12 2.52 -13.84
N SER A 289 -14.38 1.20 -13.86
CA SER A 289 -15.74 0.67 -13.82
C SER A 289 -16.47 1.07 -12.53
N TYR A 290 -15.81 1.06 -11.38
CA TYR A 290 -16.43 1.54 -10.13
C TYR A 290 -16.67 3.05 -10.18
N LEU A 291 -15.68 3.85 -10.60
CA LEU A 291 -15.82 5.31 -10.64
C LEU A 291 -16.97 5.78 -11.55
N SER A 292 -17.16 5.10 -12.69
CA SER A 292 -18.23 5.39 -13.65
C SER A 292 -19.63 5.17 -13.07
N ARG A 293 -19.82 4.16 -12.20
CA ARG A 293 -21.09 3.88 -11.52
C ARG A 293 -21.49 4.96 -10.51
N GLY A 294 -20.54 5.78 -10.06
CA GLY A 294 -20.78 6.87 -9.12
C GLY A 294 -21.15 6.41 -7.70
N GLY A 295 -21.42 7.37 -6.82
CA GLY A 295 -21.66 7.12 -5.39
C GLY A 295 -20.38 6.94 -4.58
N LEU A 296 -20.46 7.22 -3.28
CA LEU A 296 -19.30 7.25 -2.39
C LEU A 296 -18.62 5.87 -2.30
N ASN A 297 -19.37 4.79 -2.07
CA ASN A 297 -18.82 3.42 -2.01
C ASN A 297 -17.93 3.08 -3.21
N ASN A 298 -18.43 3.31 -4.43
CA ASN A 298 -17.70 2.97 -5.64
C ASN A 298 -16.48 3.89 -5.84
N THR A 299 -16.60 5.16 -5.43
CA THR A 299 -15.48 6.11 -5.46
C THR A 299 -14.36 5.70 -4.51
N LEU A 300 -14.70 5.19 -3.31
CA LEU A 300 -13.73 4.68 -2.33
C LEU A 300 -12.99 3.44 -2.85
N VAL A 301 -13.71 2.49 -3.49
CA VAL A 301 -13.09 1.32 -4.14
C VAL A 301 -12.14 1.76 -5.25
N SER A 302 -12.58 2.68 -6.11
CA SER A 302 -11.76 3.21 -7.21
C SER A 302 -10.48 3.89 -6.70
N LEU A 303 -10.60 4.73 -5.66
CA LEU A 303 -9.48 5.39 -5.00
C LEU A 303 -8.47 4.38 -4.44
N ASN A 304 -8.95 3.34 -3.74
CA ASN A 304 -8.08 2.29 -3.20
C ASN A 304 -7.30 1.56 -4.31
N LEU A 305 -7.98 1.14 -5.37
CA LEU A 305 -7.36 0.41 -6.48
C LEU A 305 -6.36 1.26 -7.26
N ALA A 306 -6.66 2.55 -7.47
CA ALA A 306 -5.75 3.46 -8.14
C ALA A 306 -4.47 3.71 -7.31
N LEU A 307 -4.59 3.95 -5.99
CA LEU A 307 -3.43 4.07 -5.09
C LEU A 307 -2.53 2.81 -5.14
N ARG A 308 -3.15 1.62 -5.16
CA ARG A 308 -2.43 0.35 -5.27
C ARG A 308 -1.73 0.15 -6.60
N ALA A 309 -2.44 0.38 -7.71
CA ALA A 309 -1.86 0.29 -9.05
C ALA A 309 -0.69 1.26 -9.20
N SER A 310 -0.83 2.50 -8.71
CA SER A 310 0.24 3.49 -8.70
C SER A 310 1.45 3.04 -7.87
N SER A 311 1.23 2.51 -6.67
CA SER A 311 2.32 2.10 -5.79
C SER A 311 3.08 0.91 -6.37
N LEU A 312 2.36 -0.09 -6.90
CA LEU A 312 2.97 -1.23 -7.57
C LEU A 312 3.73 -0.80 -8.82
N ALA A 313 3.16 0.09 -9.64
CA ALA A 313 3.86 0.59 -10.82
C ALA A 313 5.16 1.32 -10.46
N SER A 314 5.14 2.13 -9.39
CA SER A 314 6.31 2.81 -8.89
C SER A 314 7.39 1.83 -8.42
N ILE A 315 7.02 0.87 -7.56
CA ILE A 315 7.98 -0.09 -7.00
C ILE A 315 8.53 -1.04 -8.06
N GLU A 316 7.72 -1.55 -8.98
CA GLU A 316 8.22 -2.38 -10.09
C GLU A 316 9.18 -1.59 -10.99
N THR A 317 8.91 -0.29 -11.20
CA THR A 317 9.86 0.59 -11.89
C THR A 317 11.17 0.67 -11.11
N HIS A 318 11.13 0.96 -9.81
CA HIS A 318 12.34 1.08 -8.99
C HIS A 318 13.16 -0.21 -8.94
N LEU A 319 12.52 -1.35 -8.66
CA LEU A 319 13.18 -2.65 -8.55
C LEU A 319 13.80 -3.11 -9.89
N SER A 320 13.29 -2.61 -11.02
CA SER A 320 13.86 -2.94 -12.33
C SER A 320 15.17 -2.21 -12.65
N PHE A 321 15.48 -1.12 -11.95
CA PHE A 321 16.70 -0.32 -12.17
C PHE A 321 17.60 -0.18 -10.95
N GLU A 322 17.17 -0.70 -9.80
CA GLU A 322 17.90 -0.72 -8.54
C GLU A 322 18.54 -2.08 -8.29
N SER A 323 19.87 -2.15 -8.24
CA SER A 323 20.58 -3.36 -7.81
C SER A 323 20.81 -3.42 -6.29
N ASN A 324 20.80 -2.27 -5.61
CA ASN A 324 20.95 -2.17 -4.15
C ASN A 324 19.59 -1.90 -3.49
N THR A 325 18.83 -2.97 -3.29
CA THR A 325 17.48 -2.89 -2.73
C THR A 325 17.46 -2.34 -1.29
N SER A 326 18.53 -2.52 -0.51
CA SER A 326 18.66 -1.92 0.83
C SER A 326 18.77 -0.39 0.78
N LEU A 327 19.47 0.16 -0.21
CA LEU A 327 19.57 1.61 -0.41
C LEU A 327 18.23 2.21 -0.82
N LEU A 328 17.49 1.54 -1.72
CA LEU A 328 16.13 1.95 -2.10
C LEU A 328 15.21 2.00 -0.88
N VAL A 329 15.19 0.95 -0.06
CA VAL A 329 14.33 0.90 1.13
C VAL A 329 14.65 2.01 2.12
N ASN A 330 15.93 2.29 2.40
CA ASN A 330 16.30 3.38 3.31
C ASN A 330 15.80 4.74 2.81
N ARG A 331 15.88 5.00 1.50
CA ARG A 331 15.35 6.23 0.90
C ARG A 331 13.84 6.30 0.98
N LEU A 332 13.16 5.18 0.78
CA LEU A 332 11.71 5.10 0.93
C LEU A 332 11.28 5.33 2.38
N VAL A 333 12.04 4.85 3.37
CA VAL A 333 11.80 5.15 4.79
C VAL A 333 11.90 6.66 5.04
N ASP A 334 12.97 7.30 4.57
CA ASP A 334 13.16 8.74 4.76
C ASP A 334 12.07 9.56 4.07
N ALA A 335 11.72 9.19 2.83
CA ALA A 335 10.66 9.85 2.09
C ALA A 335 9.29 9.66 2.76
N ALA A 336 8.96 8.44 3.16
CA ALA A 336 7.71 8.13 3.85
C ALA A 336 7.60 8.93 5.15
N ARG A 337 8.65 8.98 5.98
CA ARG A 337 8.68 9.82 7.19
C ARG A 337 8.39 11.28 6.85
N ARG A 338 9.09 11.87 5.88
CA ARG A 338 8.89 13.27 5.49
C ARG A 338 7.45 13.57 5.04
N TYR A 339 6.87 12.72 4.19
CA TYR A 339 5.52 12.96 3.67
C TYR A 339 4.43 12.70 4.71
N VAL A 340 4.60 11.71 5.59
CA VAL A 340 3.71 11.50 6.73
C VAL A 340 3.75 12.71 7.69
N SER A 341 4.96 13.21 7.99
CA SER A 341 5.14 14.42 8.78
C SER A 341 4.54 15.65 8.13
N LEU A 342 4.66 15.78 6.81
CA LEU A 342 4.02 16.85 6.05
C LEU A 342 2.50 16.81 6.18
N ALA A 343 1.89 15.62 6.04
CA ALA A 343 0.46 15.43 6.22
C ALA A 343 0.03 15.80 7.64
N LYS A 344 0.77 15.33 8.65
CA LYS A 344 0.52 15.64 10.06
C LYS A 344 0.60 17.13 10.38
N ASN A 345 1.66 17.79 9.95
CA ASN A 345 1.86 19.23 10.13
C ASN A 345 0.86 20.09 9.35
N SER A 346 0.21 19.51 8.34
CA SER A 346 -0.88 20.16 7.59
C SER A 346 -2.25 19.97 8.24
N GLY A 347 -2.34 19.39 9.44
CA GLY A 347 -3.59 19.21 10.18
C GLY A 347 -4.40 17.97 9.79
N ILE A 348 -3.75 16.97 9.19
CA ILE A 348 -4.33 15.64 8.95
C ILE A 348 -3.78 14.70 10.02
N GLU A 349 -4.57 13.77 10.57
CA GLU A 349 -4.01 12.60 11.26
C GLU A 349 -3.91 11.46 10.22
N PRO A 350 -2.75 11.22 9.57
CA PRO A 350 -2.66 10.34 8.40
C PRO A 350 -2.57 8.87 8.82
N VAL A 351 -3.66 8.35 9.40
CA VAL A 351 -3.73 7.01 10.02
C VAL A 351 -3.18 5.92 9.10
N VAL A 352 -3.71 5.83 7.88
CA VAL A 352 -3.31 4.82 6.89
C VAL A 352 -1.83 4.95 6.51
N SER A 353 -1.34 6.17 6.34
CA SER A 353 0.06 6.40 6.00
C SER A 353 1.00 6.02 7.14
N LEU A 354 0.64 6.32 8.39
CA LEU A 354 1.41 5.96 9.58
C LEU A 354 1.52 4.45 9.75
N VAL A 355 0.41 3.72 9.57
CA VAL A 355 0.44 2.26 9.69
C VAL A 355 1.19 1.59 8.54
N TYR A 356 1.14 2.16 7.33
CA TYR A 356 1.95 1.70 6.21
C TYR A 356 3.44 2.00 6.39
N LEU A 357 3.79 3.14 6.98
CA LEU A 357 5.17 3.43 7.39
C LEU A 357 5.65 2.39 8.42
N GLU A 358 4.86 2.12 9.46
CA GLU A 358 5.18 1.11 10.48
C GLU A 358 5.37 -0.28 9.84
N ARG A 359 4.43 -0.71 8.98
CA ARG A 359 4.52 -2.02 8.32
C ARG A 359 5.71 -2.09 7.38
N GLY A 360 5.96 -1.05 6.60
CA GLY A 360 7.11 -0.95 5.71
C GLY A 360 8.42 -1.12 6.46
N ILE A 361 8.59 -0.41 7.58
CA ILE A 361 9.78 -0.53 8.45
C ILE A 361 9.91 -1.94 9.04
N SER A 362 8.81 -2.55 9.49
CA SER A 362 8.85 -3.91 10.08
C SER A 362 9.31 -5.00 9.09
N LEU A 363 9.17 -4.76 7.79
CA LEU A 363 9.46 -5.73 6.74
C LEU A 363 10.84 -5.58 6.12
N VAL A 364 11.60 -4.52 6.43
CA VAL A 364 12.88 -4.19 5.76
C VAL A 364 13.86 -5.36 5.75
N SER A 365 13.96 -6.11 6.85
CA SER A 365 14.86 -7.26 6.99
C SER A 365 14.27 -8.58 6.52
N ALA A 366 12.94 -8.67 6.35
CA ALA A 366 12.23 -9.91 6.08
C ALA A 366 11.77 -10.03 4.62
N ASP A 367 11.25 -8.94 4.03
CA ASP A 367 10.71 -8.90 2.69
C ASP A 367 10.84 -7.48 2.12
N VAL A 368 11.96 -7.25 1.45
CA VAL A 368 12.32 -5.93 0.90
C VAL A 368 11.31 -5.44 -0.13
N LYS A 369 10.73 -6.33 -0.94
CA LYS A 369 9.74 -5.93 -1.95
C LYS A 369 8.46 -5.44 -1.28
N ASN A 370 7.94 -6.18 -0.31
CA ASN A 370 6.76 -5.75 0.44
C ASN A 370 7.04 -4.54 1.33
N ALA A 371 8.24 -4.42 1.91
CA ALA A 371 8.68 -3.23 2.62
C ALA A 371 8.60 -1.99 1.72
N ALA A 372 9.19 -2.06 0.52
CA ALA A 372 9.16 -0.98 -0.46
C ALA A 372 7.72 -0.61 -0.85
N TYR A 373 6.87 -1.60 -1.10
CA TYR A 373 5.45 -1.38 -1.41
C TYR A 373 4.70 -0.63 -0.31
N PHE A 374 4.84 -1.03 0.95
CA PHE A 374 4.16 -0.34 2.06
C PHE A 374 4.72 1.06 2.32
N LEU A 375 6.03 1.26 2.15
CA LEU A 375 6.61 2.61 2.26
C LEU A 375 6.11 3.53 1.15
N ASP A 376 5.99 3.04 -0.09
CA ASP A 376 5.45 3.81 -1.20
C ASP A 376 3.95 4.11 -1.01
N GLN A 377 3.19 3.16 -0.48
CA GLN A 377 1.82 3.40 -0.04
C GLN A 377 1.74 4.52 1.02
N ALA A 378 2.66 4.56 1.99
CA ALA A 378 2.70 5.63 2.99
C ALA A 378 2.96 7.00 2.34
N ILE A 379 3.84 7.07 1.34
CA ILE A 379 4.14 8.27 0.56
C ILE A 379 2.91 8.71 -0.23
N LEU A 380 2.37 7.83 -1.08
CA LEU A 380 1.26 8.15 -1.99
C LEU A 380 -0.01 8.49 -1.23
N ASN A 381 -0.35 7.76 -0.17
CA ASN A 381 -1.51 8.11 0.66
C ASN A 381 -1.36 9.51 1.25
N SER A 382 -0.21 9.83 1.83
CA SER A 382 0.04 11.16 2.43
C SER A 382 -0.11 12.28 1.39
N LEU A 383 0.47 12.11 0.20
CA LEU A 383 0.39 13.07 -0.89
C LEU A 383 -1.03 13.25 -1.42
N TRP A 384 -1.71 12.15 -1.77
CA TRP A 384 -3.03 12.22 -2.37
C TRP A 384 -4.09 12.74 -1.41
N TYR A 385 -3.99 12.44 -0.13
CA TYR A 385 -4.91 13.01 0.86
C TYR A 385 -4.69 14.51 1.08
N LEU A 386 -3.46 15.01 0.97
CA LEU A 386 -3.19 16.45 0.93
C LEU A 386 -3.78 17.13 -0.31
N ILE A 387 -3.63 16.50 -1.48
CA ILE A 387 -4.21 16.98 -2.75
C ILE A 387 -5.74 17.03 -2.68
N LEU A 388 -6.36 15.94 -2.22
CA LEU A 388 -7.82 15.81 -2.14
C LEU A 388 -8.45 16.79 -1.14
N SER A 389 -7.75 17.07 -0.03
CA SER A 389 -8.19 18.05 0.97
C SER A 389 -7.95 19.51 0.57
N LYS A 390 -7.32 19.75 -0.60
CA LYS A 390 -6.92 21.10 -1.06
C LYS A 390 -6.10 21.84 0.01
N SER A 391 -5.33 21.09 0.79
CA SER A 391 -4.54 21.65 1.89
C SER A 391 -3.49 22.62 1.36
N ARG A 392 -3.28 23.73 2.07
CA ARG A 392 -2.12 24.60 1.84
C ARG A 392 -0.92 23.95 2.53
N VAL A 393 -0.08 23.29 1.75
CA VAL A 393 1.18 22.75 2.24
C VAL A 393 2.10 23.91 2.65
N PRO A 394 2.55 24.00 3.91
CA PRO A 394 3.48 25.04 4.34
C PRO A 394 4.87 24.73 3.77
N LEU A 395 5.12 25.17 2.53
CA LEU A 395 6.44 25.09 1.90
C LEU A 395 7.18 26.39 2.18
N ASN A 396 8.32 26.31 2.87
CA ASN A 396 9.26 27.43 2.90
C ASN A 396 10.04 27.40 1.58
N LEU A 397 9.81 28.42 0.75
CA LEU A 397 10.53 28.66 -0.48
C LEU A 397 11.61 29.70 -0.20
N THR A 398 12.86 29.31 -0.45
CA THR A 398 13.97 30.26 -0.53
C THR A 398 14.47 30.26 -1.96
N GLU A 399 14.26 31.37 -2.65
CA GLU A 399 14.90 31.65 -3.93
C GLU A 399 16.31 32.16 -3.66
N VAL A 400 17.31 31.46 -4.19
CA VAL A 400 18.66 32.03 -4.27
C VAL A 400 18.74 32.73 -5.62
N PRO A 401 19.09 34.03 -5.69
CA PRO A 401 19.19 34.73 -6.96
C PRO A 401 20.25 34.05 -7.83
N THR A 402 19.80 33.38 -8.89
CA THR A 402 20.67 32.84 -9.93
C THR A 402 21.19 34.02 -10.76
N GLY A 403 22.50 34.25 -10.71
CA GLY A 403 23.15 35.17 -11.63
C GLY A 403 22.91 34.71 -13.07
N THR A 404 22.07 35.46 -13.80
CA THR A 404 21.96 35.62 -15.25
C THR A 404 22.40 34.42 -16.12
N THR A 405 21.50 33.78 -16.88
CA THR A 405 21.08 34.28 -18.20
C THR A 405 19.59 34.09 -18.47
N THR A 406 18.93 35.19 -18.86
CA THR A 406 17.52 35.28 -19.24
C THR A 406 17.23 34.61 -20.59
N PRO A 407 16.18 33.79 -20.70
CA PRO A 407 15.36 33.71 -21.91
C PRO A 407 14.12 34.62 -21.74
N PRO A 408 13.70 35.39 -22.76
CA PRO A 408 12.55 36.27 -22.65
C PRO A 408 11.25 35.47 -22.73
N GLY A 409 10.39 35.66 -21.74
CA GLY A 409 9.03 35.12 -21.77
C GLY A 409 8.34 35.24 -20.42
N ASN A 410 7.63 36.36 -20.22
CA ASN A 410 6.70 36.53 -19.11
C ASN A 410 5.69 35.38 -19.07
N VAL A 411 5.83 34.47 -18.12
CA VAL A 411 4.73 33.60 -17.70
C VAL A 411 4.09 34.27 -16.50
N GLY A 412 2.99 34.98 -16.74
CA GLY A 412 2.19 35.61 -15.71
C GLY A 412 1.81 34.61 -14.61
N SER A 413 2.07 34.99 -13.37
CA SER A 413 1.70 34.26 -12.16
C SER A 413 0.18 34.19 -12.03
N SER A 414 -0.40 33.10 -12.53
CA SER A 414 -1.81 32.74 -12.33
C SER A 414 -1.92 31.65 -11.25
N TRP A 415 -2.98 31.73 -10.44
CA TRP A 415 -3.32 30.79 -9.36
C TRP A 415 -3.40 29.31 -9.81
N THR A 416 -3.51 29.05 -11.10
CA THR A 416 -3.45 27.72 -11.72
C THR A 416 -2.08 27.04 -11.55
N THR A 417 -0.99 27.80 -11.43
CA THR A 417 0.38 27.27 -11.34
C THR A 417 0.63 26.43 -10.09
N TRP A 418 -0.04 26.72 -8.96
CA TRP A 418 0.17 25.97 -7.70
C TRP A 418 -0.40 24.54 -7.72
N TYR A 419 -1.54 24.34 -8.39
CA TYR A 419 -2.12 23.01 -8.60
C TYR A 419 -1.27 22.17 -9.56
N TYR A 420 -0.72 22.82 -10.60
CA TYR A 420 0.25 22.18 -11.47
C TYR A 420 1.55 21.88 -10.75
N VAL A 421 2.06 22.72 -9.84
CA VAL A 421 3.27 22.41 -9.07
C VAL A 421 3.06 21.24 -8.12
N LEU A 422 1.93 21.12 -7.42
CA LEU A 422 1.66 19.94 -6.56
C LEU A 422 1.36 18.67 -7.37
N ALA A 423 0.65 18.77 -8.49
CA ALA A 423 0.42 17.65 -9.40
C ALA A 423 1.71 17.23 -10.11
N VAL A 424 2.54 18.18 -10.52
CA VAL A 424 3.89 17.94 -11.08
C VAL A 424 4.80 17.42 -9.98
N VAL A 425 4.73 17.87 -8.73
CA VAL A 425 5.52 17.34 -7.61
C VAL A 425 5.05 15.94 -7.21
N ALA A 426 3.76 15.60 -7.30
CA ALA A 426 3.29 14.23 -7.12
C ALA A 426 3.72 13.32 -8.30
N VAL A 427 3.64 13.83 -9.52
CA VAL A 427 4.17 13.17 -10.73
C VAL A 427 5.70 13.03 -10.66
N SER A 428 6.40 14.00 -10.10
CA SER A 428 7.87 14.07 -10.01
C SER A 428 8.43 13.52 -8.70
N ALA A 429 7.62 13.22 -7.69
CA ALA A 429 8.06 12.47 -6.52
C ALA A 429 8.22 10.99 -6.91
N VAL A 430 7.30 10.49 -7.74
CA VAL A 430 7.34 9.14 -8.33
C VAL A 430 8.27 9.07 -9.53
N SER A 431 8.39 10.14 -10.34
CA SER A 431 9.26 10.18 -11.54
C SER A 431 10.61 10.87 -11.32
N GLY A 432 10.83 11.61 -10.23
CA GLY A 432 12.06 12.38 -9.97
C GLY A 432 13.08 11.61 -9.14
N ALA A 433 12.66 10.56 -8.43
CA ALA A 433 13.56 9.52 -7.95
C ALA A 433 14.23 8.74 -9.10
N LEU A 434 13.72 8.90 -10.33
CA LEU A 434 14.14 8.17 -11.52
C LEU A 434 15.43 8.73 -12.16
N ILE A 435 15.74 10.02 -12.00
CA ILE A 435 16.83 10.65 -12.77
C ILE A 435 18.14 10.74 -11.99
N GLY A 436 18.14 11.04 -10.69
CA GLY A 436 19.39 11.09 -9.91
C GLY A 436 19.71 9.90 -9.07
N TYR A 437 19.07 8.76 -9.37
CA TYR A 437 19.48 7.51 -8.77
C TYR A 437 20.51 6.73 -9.60
N LEU A 438 20.49 6.82 -10.93
CA LEU A 438 21.34 6.04 -11.86
C LEU A 438 22.85 6.30 -11.79
N SER A 439 23.27 6.97 -10.74
CA SER A 439 24.22 8.04 -10.83
C SER A 439 24.98 8.07 -9.48
N SER A 440 24.23 8.03 -8.35
CA SER A 440 24.82 7.99 -7.00
C SER A 440 25.32 6.60 -6.59
N SER A 441 24.76 5.50 -7.14
CA SER A 441 25.07 4.12 -6.73
C SER A 441 26.39 3.57 -7.27
N ARG A 442 27.04 4.27 -8.22
CA ARG A 442 28.35 3.87 -8.75
C ARG A 442 29.55 4.34 -7.92
N ARG A 443 29.34 5.17 -6.89
CA ARG A 443 30.43 5.69 -6.07
C ARG A 443 30.75 4.85 -4.83
N SER A 444 29.89 3.95 -4.38
CA SER A 444 30.18 3.11 -3.19
C SER A 444 30.80 1.75 -3.52
N GLY A 445 30.86 1.33 -4.78
CA GLY A 445 31.48 0.06 -5.23
C GLY A 445 32.87 0.20 -5.86
N LYS A 446 33.47 1.39 -5.84
CA LYS A 446 34.87 1.62 -6.23
C LYS A 446 35.62 2.34 -5.10
N GLY A 447 35.87 1.57 -4.05
CA GLY A 447 36.96 1.77 -3.09
C GLY A 447 37.91 0.60 -3.24
#